data_AF-A0A920QX58-F1
#
_entry.id   AF-A0A920QX58-F1
#
_cell.length_a   1.000
_cell.length_b   1.000
_cell.length_c   1.000
_cell.angle_alpha   90.00
_cell.angle_beta   90.00
_cell.angle_gamma   90.00
#
_symmetry.space_group_name_H-M   'P 1'
#
loop_
_entity.id
_entity.type
_entity.pdbx_description
1 polymer ?
#
loop_
_entity_poly.entity_id
_entity_poly.type
_entity_poly.pdbx_seq_one_letter_code
_entity_poly.pdbx_strand_id
1 'polypeptide(L)' 'MQQKLQNKLSPIHFLEVTIDGAKGVLFNITGGSDLKLSELNSAAEVIQRVVDPKANIIFGMSTDPKILKMK' A
#
# COMPACT_ATOMS: atom_id res chain seq x y z
N MET A 1 13.24 -16.56 -33.53
CA MET A 1 13.93 -15.79 -32.46
C MET A 1 13.13 -14.56 -31.97
N GLN A 2 11.84 -14.40 -32.31
CA GLN A 2 10.98 -13.32 -31.81
C GLN A 2 9.98 -13.76 -30.72
N GLN A 3 10.04 -15.02 -30.27
CA GLN A 3 9.07 -15.57 -29.33
C GLN A 3 9.48 -15.42 -27.85
N LYS A 4 10.74 -15.03 -27.56
CA LYS A 4 11.24 -14.83 -26.19
C LYS A 4 10.91 -13.46 -25.56
N LEU A 5 10.28 -12.55 -26.30
CA LEU A 5 9.94 -11.21 -25.79
C LEU A 5 8.50 -11.10 -25.23
N GLN A 6 7.70 -12.17 -25.29
CA GLN A 6 6.31 -12.17 -24.81
C GLN A 6 6.17 -12.56 -23.32
N ASN A 7 7.27 -12.84 -22.61
CA ASN A 7 7.23 -13.48 -21.29
C ASN A 7 7.77 -12.64 -20.11
N LYS A 8 7.62 -11.31 -20.11
CA LYS A 8 8.17 -10.51 -18.98
C LYS A 8 7.31 -9.44 -18.33
N LEU A 9 6.02 -9.38 -18.60
CA LEU A 9 5.08 -8.72 -17.69
C LEU A 9 3.71 -9.40 -17.82
N SER A 10 3.55 -10.54 -17.13
CA SER A 10 2.23 -10.86 -16.60
C SER A 10 1.79 -9.66 -15.75
N PRO A 11 0.54 -9.18 -15.86
CA PRO A 11 0.04 -8.18 -14.93
C PRO A 11 0.23 -8.75 -13.54
N ILE A 12 0.81 -7.99 -12.61
CA ILE A 12 0.58 -8.26 -11.20
C ILE A 12 -0.93 -8.14 -11.07
N HIS A 13 -1.59 -9.28 -11.15
CA HIS A 13 -2.99 -9.43 -10.83
C HIS A 13 -3.10 -8.77 -9.46
N PHE A 14 -3.85 -7.66 -9.37
CA PHE A 14 -4.18 -7.08 -8.08
C PHE A 14 -4.56 -8.25 -7.18
N LEU A 15 -3.90 -8.38 -6.03
CA LEU A 15 -4.29 -9.42 -5.09
C LEU A 15 -5.75 -9.14 -4.73
N GLU A 16 -6.68 -9.89 -5.32
CA GLU A 16 -8.07 -9.99 -4.86
C GLU A 16 -8.10 -10.83 -3.57
N VAL A 17 -7.22 -10.49 -2.64
CA VAL A 17 -7.17 -11.06 -1.30
C VAL A 17 -7.71 -9.98 -0.39
N THR A 18 -8.86 -10.26 0.24
CA THR A 18 -9.40 -9.35 1.23
C THR A 18 -8.58 -9.44 2.51
N ILE A 19 -8.54 -8.34 3.27
CA ILE A 19 -7.80 -8.26 4.53
C ILE A 19 -8.73 -8.44 5.75
N ASP A 20 -9.95 -8.92 5.51
CA ASP A 20 -10.97 -9.05 6.54
C ASP A 20 -10.51 -9.98 7.68
N GLY A 21 -10.65 -9.49 8.91
CA GLY A 21 -10.27 -10.27 10.10
C GLY A 21 -8.76 -10.51 10.26
N ALA A 22 -7.91 -9.81 9.50
CA ALA A 22 -6.46 -9.85 9.73
C ALA A 22 -6.14 -9.42 11.17
N LYS A 23 -5.37 -10.24 11.89
CA LYS A 23 -4.94 -9.96 13.28
C LYS A 23 -3.69 -9.08 13.36
N GLY A 24 -3.04 -8.86 12.23
CA GLY A 24 -1.86 -8.01 12.13
C GLY A 24 -1.76 -7.42 10.73
N VAL A 25 -1.43 -6.14 10.65
CA VAL A 25 -1.18 -5.44 9.39
C VAL A 25 0.13 -4.68 9.49
N LEU A 26 0.98 -4.85 8.49
CA LEU A 26 2.15 -4.01 8.26
C LEU A 26 2.00 -3.35 6.91
N PHE A 27 1.99 -2.02 6.88
CA PHE A 27 1.95 -1.27 5.62
C PHE A 27 2.89 -0.07 5.66
N ASN A 28 3.33 0.39 4.49
CA ASN A 28 4.15 1.57 4.36
C ASN A 28 3.60 2.44 3.23
N ILE A 29 3.48 3.74 3.49
CA ILE A 29 3.13 4.72 2.47
C ILE A 29 4.40 5.45 2.04
N THR A 30 4.62 5.51 0.74
CA THR A 30 5.71 6.30 0.16
C THR A 30 5.10 7.41 -0.68
N GLY A 31 5.47 8.66 -0.38
CA GLY A 31 4.97 9.83 -1.09
C GLY A 31 6.05 10.86 -1.33
N GLY A 32 5.66 11.95 -1.99
CA GLY A 32 6.52 13.12 -2.17
C GLY A 32 6.78 13.86 -0.85
N SER A 33 7.48 14.98 -0.94
CA SER A 33 7.77 15.85 0.22
C SER A 33 6.54 16.53 0.83
N ASP A 34 5.39 16.36 0.19
CA ASP A 34 4.09 16.87 0.59
C ASP A 34 3.18 15.83 1.24
N LEU A 35 3.63 14.57 1.38
CA LEU A 35 2.89 13.54 2.10
C LEU A 35 2.70 13.94 3.56
N LYS A 36 1.45 14.02 4.00
CA LYS A 36 1.08 14.46 5.35
C LYS A 36 0.73 13.29 6.24
N LEU A 37 0.98 13.48 7.54
CA LEU A 37 0.54 12.54 8.57
C LEU A 37 -0.99 12.33 8.57
N SER A 38 -1.77 13.34 8.17
CA SER A 38 -3.23 13.24 8.03
C SER A 38 -3.67 12.22 6.97
N GLU A 39 -2.90 12.09 5.88
CA GLU A 39 -3.19 11.14 4.80
C GLU A 39 -2.84 9.71 5.25
N LEU A 40 -1.72 9.56 5.95
CA LEU A 40 -1.35 8.30 6.61
C LEU A 40 -2.42 7.85 7.62
N ASN A 41 -2.93 8.77 8.45
CA ASN A 41 -4.00 8.48 9.40
C ASN A 41 -5.29 8.06 8.69
N SER A 42 -5.66 8.74 7.60
CA SER A 42 -6.84 8.38 6.81
C SER A 42 -6.73 6.97 6.21
N ALA A 43 -5.54 6.59 5.71
CA ALA A 43 -5.29 5.23 5.23
C ALA A 43 -5.36 4.18 6.35
N ALA A 44 -4.80 4.50 7.54
CA ALA A 44 -4.87 3.64 8.71
C ALA A 44 -6.33 3.41 9.16
N GLU A 45 -7.16 4.45 9.17
CA GLU A 45 -8.58 4.36 9.50
C GLU A 45 -9.36 3.45 8.55
N VAL A 46 -9.05 3.47 7.25
CA VAL A 46 -9.68 2.59 6.27
C VAL A 46 -9.32 1.13 6.55
N ILE A 47 -8.05 0.84 6.80
CA ILE A 47 -7.58 -0.51 7.14
C ILE A 47 -8.24 -0.99 8.44
N GLN A 48 -8.30 -0.13 9.47
CA GLN A 48 -8.86 -0.49 10.77
C GLN A 48 -10.35 -0.87 10.71
N ARG A 49 -11.10 -0.39 9.72
CA ARG A 49 -12.53 -0.72 9.55
C ARG A 49 -12.79 -2.12 9.02
N VAL A 50 -11.82 -2.74 8.35
CA VAL A 50 -11.98 -4.04 7.69
C VAL A 50 -11.25 -5.17 8.42
N VAL A 51 -10.22 -4.86 9.22
CA VAL A 51 -9.47 -5.85 9.99
C VAL A 51 -10.10 -6.16 11.35
N ASP A 52 -9.54 -7.14 12.06
CA ASP A 52 -9.97 -7.46 13.43
C ASP A 52 -9.83 -6.21 14.34
N PRO A 53 -10.81 -5.88 15.20
CA PRO A 53 -10.72 -4.73 16.12
C PRO A 53 -9.53 -4.78 17.09
N LYS A 54 -8.97 -5.98 17.32
CA LYS A 54 -7.77 -6.21 18.14
C LYS A 54 -6.52 -6.41 17.29
N ALA A 55 -6.58 -6.14 15.99
CA ALA A 55 -5.44 -6.27 15.10
C ALA A 55 -4.31 -5.34 15.52
N ASN A 56 -3.08 -5.85 15.48
CA ASN A 56 -1.90 -5.02 15.64
C ASN A 56 -1.54 -4.38 14.29
N ILE A 57 -1.65 -3.05 14.20
CA ILE A 57 -1.38 -2.31 12.97
C ILE A 57 -0.07 -1.55 13.13
N ILE A 58 0.92 -1.87 12.30
CA ILE A 58 2.19 -1.16 12.21
C ILE A 58 2.21 -0.44 10.86
N PHE A 59 2.49 0.85 10.88
CA PHE A 59 2.58 1.64 9.66
C PHE A 59 3.86 2.45 9.57
N GLY A 60 4.38 2.54 8.35
CA GLY A 60 5.54 3.33 7.99
C GLY A 60 5.17 4.46 7.04
N MET A 61 5.97 5.52 7.08
CA MET A 61 5.94 6.59 6.10
C MET A 61 7.35 6.80 5.58
N SER A 62 7.51 6.80 4.26
CA SER A 62 8.77 7.12 3.58
C SER A 62 8.55 8.27 2.62
N THR A 63 9.55 9.14 2.51
CA THR A 63 9.55 10.23 1.52
C THR A 63 10.51 9.87 0.40
N ASP A 64 10.01 9.89 -0.83
CA ASP A 64 10.84 9.70 -2.02
C ASP A 64 10.79 10.98 -2.87
N PRO A 65 11.93 11.68 -3.06
CA PRO A 65 11.98 12.91 -3.85
C PRO A 65 11.68 12.68 -5.35
N LYS A 66 11.70 11.43 -5.84
CA LYS A 66 11.33 11.09 -7.23
C LYS A 66 9.82 10.95 -7.41
N ILE A 67 9.05 10.83 -6.33
CA ILE A 67 7.60 10.78 -6.42
C ILE A 67 7.05 12.18 -6.64
N LEU A 68 6.16 12.29 -7.63
CA LEU A 68 5.46 13.53 -7.93
C LEU A 68 4.63 13.94 -6.71
N LYS A 69 4.66 15.24 -6.44
CA LYS A 69 3.84 15.87 -5.41
C LYS A 69 2.35 15.54 -5.63
N MET A 70 1.69 15.06 -4.57
CA MET A 70 0.23 14.94 -4.52
C MET A 70 -0.33 16.36 -4.45
N LYS A 71 -0.71 16.91 -5.62
CA LYS A 71 -1.39 18.20 -5.72
C LYS A 71 -2.73 18.21 -5.00
#